data_AF-D5UI69-F1
#
_entry.id   AF-D5UI69-F1
#
_cell.length_a   1.000
_cell.length_b   1.000
_cell.length_c   1.000
_cell.angle_alpha   90.00
_cell.angle_beta   90.00
_cell.angle_gamma   90.00
#
_symmetry.space_group_name_H-M   'P 1'
#
loop_
_entity.id
_entity.type
_entity.pdbx_description
1 polymer ?
#
loop_
_entity_poly.entity_id
_entity_poly.type
_entity_poly.pdbx_seq_one_letter_code
_entity_poly.pdbx_strand_id
1 'polypeptide(L)'
;MTGALERIVRWADAQWIHVPRWVVARVPGLQGIAGDGHVVVTVPLLAAVLPGLALLSGLVIGLGRLGYDDVYTESVVLLAAMVGVGFLSGQLGALTAVAFCVGDLVSADRYAGSVTSSSFWFSGPLGTGPLAEVAHGLLPRLVTYLLLLAGVVVLPRAARVVVATIGRGRRIPPLVAWPVVSGLLAVVAWLGTDAWVAAAPTLVRPLFTWSSNGGQPTVQAVATLQETGGVVVAAAVIGTVVRQLWLGAAMLPGPVQDRLLAAEAGGPEAPVPGPARADTDVRVRRSALGSWAGRRMVAAVATSALATLTMAGILEQLWLWLAAFALLLWIRLVRTSPRPPGWLEAWRRVVAVAPAWARLIVMWLVSRVVVEGVSNDVIGSYTGLGVFVLGSLLVVFLVFPGDPQPREDAPHGAVPAGGVR
;
A
#
# COMPACT_ATOMS: atom_id res chain seq x y z
N MET A 1 -6.42 -25.46 31.25
CA MET A 1 -6.96 -25.21 29.90
C MET A 1 -7.16 -26.55 29.21
N THR A 2 -8.29 -26.73 28.51
CA THR A 2 -8.57 -27.97 27.78
C THR A 2 -7.66 -28.09 26.55
N GLY A 3 -7.24 -29.30 26.18
CA GLY A 3 -6.33 -29.51 25.03
C GLY A 3 -6.86 -28.98 23.69
N ALA A 4 -8.18 -28.77 23.57
CA ALA A 4 -8.78 -28.13 22.39
C ALA A 4 -8.40 -26.65 22.27
N LEU A 5 -8.46 -25.88 23.36
CA LEU A 5 -8.11 -24.46 23.36
C LEU A 5 -6.63 -24.25 23.03
N GLU A 6 -5.76 -25.12 23.55
CA GLU A 6 -4.32 -25.08 23.25
C GLU A 6 -4.03 -25.32 21.75
N ARG A 7 -4.76 -26.23 21.10
CA ARG A 7 -4.65 -26.43 19.64
C ARG A 7 -5.11 -25.20 18.85
N ILE A 8 -6.20 -24.55 19.27
CA ILE A 8 -6.70 -23.32 18.64
C ILE A 8 -5.66 -22.20 18.78
N VAL A 9 -5.06 -22.04 19.96
CA VAL A 9 -4.00 -21.05 20.19
C VAL A 9 -2.79 -21.30 19.30
N ARG A 10 -2.27 -22.53 19.27
CA ARG A 10 -1.12 -22.88 18.41
C ARG A 10 -1.41 -22.63 16.92
N TRP A 11 -2.62 -22.95 16.48
CA TRP A 11 -3.04 -22.70 15.10
C TRP A 11 -3.11 -21.20 14.79
N ALA A 12 -3.71 -20.40 15.69
CA ALA A 12 -3.73 -18.95 15.56
C ALA A 12 -2.31 -18.37 15.50
N ASP A 13 -1.41 -18.77 16.40
CA ASP A 13 -0.03 -18.28 16.43
C ASP A 13 0.73 -18.67 15.15
N ALA A 14 0.50 -19.87 14.62
CA ALA A 14 1.04 -20.29 13.32
C ALA A 14 0.63 -19.34 12.18
N GLN A 15 -0.64 -18.98 12.10
CA GLN A 15 -1.19 -18.14 11.03
C GLN A 15 -0.78 -16.66 11.11
N TRP A 16 -0.69 -16.12 12.33
CA TRP A 16 -0.48 -14.69 12.55
C TRP A 16 0.95 -14.30 12.87
N ILE A 17 1.77 -15.26 13.32
CA ILE A 17 3.14 -15.00 13.76
C ILE A 17 4.12 -15.76 12.86
N HIS A 18 4.01 -17.08 12.78
CA HIS A 18 5.02 -17.90 12.09
C HIS A 18 4.98 -17.75 10.57
N VAL A 19 3.81 -17.86 9.95
CA VAL A 19 3.65 -17.69 8.50
C VAL A 19 4.08 -16.29 8.06
N PRO A 20 3.62 -15.19 8.68
CA PRO A 20 4.03 -13.84 8.26
C PRO A 20 5.53 -13.60 8.46
N ARG A 21 6.14 -14.10 9.53
CA ARG A 21 7.60 -14.04 9.72
C ARG A 21 8.37 -14.79 8.63
N TRP A 22 7.92 -15.99 8.28
CA TRP A 22 8.50 -16.78 7.18
C TRP A 22 8.39 -16.07 5.83
N VAL A 23 7.25 -15.41 5.57
CA VAL A 23 7.03 -14.59 4.37
C VAL A 23 7.96 -13.38 4.38
N VAL A 24 8.08 -12.65 5.49
CA VAL A 24 8.94 -11.47 5.63
C VAL A 24 10.42 -11.83 5.46
N ALA A 25 10.85 -12.99 5.94
CA ALA A 25 12.21 -13.48 5.73
C ALA A 25 12.54 -13.66 4.24
N ARG A 26 11.55 -13.99 3.40
CA ARG A 26 11.70 -14.12 1.94
C ARG A 26 11.46 -12.81 1.20
N VAL A 27 10.51 -12.01 1.67
CA VAL A 27 10.06 -10.78 1.03
C VAL A 27 9.99 -9.66 2.09
N PRO A 28 11.12 -9.02 2.43
CA PRO A 28 11.17 -8.00 3.48
C PRO A 28 10.21 -6.83 3.25
N GLY A 29 9.84 -6.54 2.00
CA GLY A 29 8.88 -5.48 1.66
C GLY A 29 7.47 -5.68 2.24
N LEU A 30 7.12 -6.92 2.60
CA LEU A 30 5.83 -7.29 3.20
C LEU A 30 5.77 -7.12 4.72
N GLN A 31 6.87 -6.70 5.39
CA GLN A 31 6.92 -6.53 6.84
C GLN A 31 5.77 -5.67 7.39
N GLY A 32 5.44 -4.57 6.70
CA GLY A 32 4.36 -3.68 7.13
C GLY A 32 2.94 -4.27 6.99
N ILE A 33 2.75 -5.31 6.19
CA ILE A 33 1.47 -6.03 6.03
C ILE A 33 1.44 -7.20 7.01
N ALA A 34 2.52 -7.98 7.05
CA ALA A 34 2.69 -9.14 7.92
C ALA A 34 2.61 -8.81 9.42
N GLY A 35 3.14 -7.66 9.84
CA GLY A 35 3.08 -7.23 11.24
C GLY A 35 1.72 -6.69 11.66
N ASP A 36 0.84 -6.33 10.72
CA ASP A 36 -0.37 -5.58 11.01
C ASP A 36 -1.48 -6.41 11.70
N GLY A 37 -1.38 -7.73 11.56
CA GLY A 37 -2.33 -8.70 12.09
C GLY A 37 -2.18 -9.06 13.57
N HIS A 38 -1.11 -8.61 14.24
CA HIS A 38 -0.79 -9.05 15.61
C HIS A 38 -1.90 -8.77 16.63
N VAL A 39 -2.70 -7.72 16.41
CA VAL A 39 -3.85 -7.36 17.27
C VAL A 39 -4.89 -8.47 17.33
N VAL A 40 -5.08 -9.22 16.24
CA VAL A 40 -6.09 -10.29 16.17
C VAL A 40 -5.72 -11.47 17.07
N VAL A 41 -4.41 -11.67 17.31
CA VAL A 41 -3.89 -12.75 18.17
C VAL A 41 -4.44 -12.64 19.59
N THR A 42 -4.86 -11.46 20.04
CA THR A 42 -5.39 -11.30 21.40
C THR A 42 -6.70 -12.06 21.64
N VAL A 43 -7.42 -12.44 20.58
CA VAL A 43 -8.66 -13.25 20.66
C VAL A 43 -8.46 -14.55 19.87
N PRO A 44 -8.00 -15.66 20.50
CA PRO A 44 -7.57 -16.88 19.79
C PRO A 44 -8.62 -17.49 18.87
N LEU A 45 -9.89 -17.48 19.27
CA LEU A 45 -10.97 -18.04 18.45
C LEU A 45 -11.15 -17.26 17.15
N LEU A 46 -11.14 -15.91 17.24
CA LEU A 46 -11.20 -15.06 16.06
C LEU A 46 -9.93 -15.20 15.22
N ALA A 47 -8.76 -15.24 15.86
CA ALA A 47 -7.49 -15.44 15.18
C ALA A 47 -7.44 -16.74 14.38
N ALA A 48 -7.98 -17.84 14.89
CA ALA A 48 -7.99 -19.12 14.18
C ALA A 48 -8.92 -19.14 12.94
N VAL A 49 -9.98 -18.34 12.95
CA VAL A 49 -11.07 -18.41 11.96
C VAL A 49 -10.99 -17.30 10.91
N LEU A 50 -10.63 -16.07 11.31
CA LEU A 50 -10.66 -14.88 10.45
C LEU A 50 -9.83 -15.01 9.16
N PRO A 51 -8.61 -15.57 9.14
CA PRO A 51 -7.86 -15.74 7.88
C PRO A 51 -8.58 -16.66 6.89
N GLY A 52 -9.17 -17.75 7.38
CA GLY A 52 -9.94 -18.68 6.56
C GLY A 52 -11.22 -18.04 6.01
N LEU A 53 -11.96 -17.33 6.86
CA LEU A 53 -13.15 -16.57 6.43
C LEU A 53 -12.79 -15.46 5.43
N ALA A 54 -11.69 -14.74 5.63
CA ALA A 54 -11.21 -13.69 4.72
C ALA A 54 -10.88 -14.25 3.33
N LEU A 55 -10.16 -15.38 3.28
CA LEU A 55 -9.86 -16.09 2.04
C LEU A 55 -11.12 -16.63 1.36
N LEU A 56 -11.97 -17.35 2.11
CA LEU A 56 -13.17 -17.98 1.57
C LEU A 56 -14.16 -16.94 1.04
N SER A 57 -14.41 -15.87 1.80
CA SER A 57 -15.29 -14.78 1.37
C SER A 57 -14.79 -14.09 0.11
N GLY A 58 -13.51 -13.71 0.07
CA GLY A 58 -12.91 -13.13 -1.14
C GLY A 58 -13.06 -14.05 -2.34
N LEU A 59 -12.69 -15.33 -2.20
CA LEU A 59 -12.77 -16.32 -3.27
C LEU A 59 -14.20 -16.54 -3.77
N VAL A 60 -15.17 -16.72 -2.87
CA VAL A 60 -16.58 -16.93 -3.21
C VAL A 60 -17.15 -15.71 -3.93
N ILE A 61 -16.84 -14.50 -3.44
CA ILE A 61 -17.31 -13.26 -4.07
C ILE A 61 -16.71 -13.11 -5.47
N GLY A 62 -15.41 -13.35 -5.65
CA GLY A 62 -14.75 -13.23 -6.95
C GLY A 62 -15.21 -14.30 -7.95
N LEU A 63 -15.34 -15.55 -7.52
CA LEU A 63 -15.86 -16.63 -8.37
C LEU A 63 -17.32 -16.40 -8.77
N GLY A 64 -18.14 -15.96 -7.82
CA GLY A 64 -19.56 -15.70 -8.02
C GLY A 64 -19.88 -14.34 -8.64
N ARG A 65 -18.89 -13.44 -8.71
CA ARG A 65 -19.01 -12.03 -9.13
C ARG A 65 -20.18 -11.33 -8.44
N LEU A 66 -20.25 -11.49 -7.13
CA LEU A 66 -21.40 -11.07 -6.34
C LEU A 66 -21.50 -9.54 -6.30
N GLY A 67 -22.48 -8.99 -7.03
CA GLY A 67 -22.83 -7.58 -7.00
C GLY A 67 -22.11 -6.70 -8.02
N TYR A 68 -21.38 -7.27 -8.99
CA TYR A 68 -20.74 -6.54 -10.08
C TYR A 68 -20.69 -7.41 -11.35
N ASP A 69 -20.67 -6.77 -12.52
CA ASP A 69 -20.69 -7.44 -13.83
C ASP A 69 -19.33 -7.41 -14.51
N ASP A 70 -18.56 -6.33 -14.37
CA ASP A 70 -17.26 -6.18 -15.04
C ASP A 70 -16.13 -5.90 -14.05
N VAL A 71 -16.35 -5.00 -13.09
CA VAL A 71 -15.30 -4.54 -12.17
C VAL A 71 -15.83 -4.30 -10.76
N TYR A 72 -15.00 -4.54 -9.76
CA TYR A 72 -15.36 -4.38 -8.35
C TYR A 72 -15.88 -2.98 -7.97
N THR A 73 -15.60 -1.93 -8.77
CA THR A 73 -16.10 -0.57 -8.52
C THR A 73 -17.59 -0.39 -8.79
N GLU A 74 -18.23 -1.34 -9.48
CA GLU A 74 -19.68 -1.37 -9.67
C GLU A 74 -20.43 -1.69 -8.37
N SER A 75 -19.75 -2.34 -7.41
CA SER A 75 -20.32 -2.73 -6.11
C SER A 75 -19.73 -1.92 -4.96
N VAL A 76 -20.40 -0.83 -4.56
CA VAL A 76 -19.97 -0.04 -3.39
C VAL A 76 -19.93 -0.87 -2.11
N VAL A 77 -20.86 -1.81 -1.94
CA VAL A 77 -20.95 -2.66 -0.73
C VAL A 77 -19.73 -3.57 -0.63
N LEU A 78 -19.37 -4.24 -1.72
CA LEU A 78 -18.18 -5.08 -1.78
C LEU A 78 -16.94 -4.25 -1.48
N LEU A 79 -16.78 -3.11 -2.18
CA LEU A 79 -15.61 -2.27 -2.03
C LEU A 79 -15.49 -1.69 -0.61
N ALA A 80 -16.59 -1.22 -0.03
CA ALA A 80 -16.65 -0.74 1.35
C ALA A 80 -16.27 -1.84 2.34
N ALA A 81 -16.79 -3.07 2.16
CA ALA A 81 -16.44 -4.21 3.01
C ALA A 81 -14.93 -4.54 2.93
N MET A 82 -14.37 -4.63 1.71
CA MET A 82 -12.95 -4.96 1.53
C MET A 82 -12.03 -3.86 2.08
N VAL A 83 -12.34 -2.60 1.80
CA VAL A 83 -11.59 -1.45 2.33
C VAL A 83 -11.70 -1.38 3.85
N GLY A 84 -12.89 -1.55 4.41
CA GLY A 84 -13.11 -1.58 5.87
C GLY A 84 -12.30 -2.70 6.55
N VAL A 85 -12.29 -3.91 5.98
CA VAL A 85 -11.47 -5.03 6.44
C VAL A 85 -9.98 -4.69 6.34
N GLY A 86 -9.54 -4.03 5.27
CA GLY A 86 -8.16 -3.59 5.08
C GLY A 86 -7.69 -2.56 6.12
N PHE A 87 -8.53 -1.58 6.45
CA PHE A 87 -8.25 -0.61 7.52
C PHE A 87 -8.32 -1.21 8.92
N LEU A 88 -9.15 -2.23 9.12
CA LEU A 88 -9.18 -3.02 10.36
C LEU A 88 -7.90 -3.84 10.53
N SER A 89 -7.48 -4.55 9.49
CA SER A 89 -6.26 -5.37 9.44
C SER A 89 -5.78 -5.54 8.00
N GLY A 90 -4.60 -5.00 7.69
CA GLY A 90 -4.01 -5.05 6.36
C GLY A 90 -3.70 -6.48 5.90
N GLN A 91 -3.46 -7.41 6.83
CA GLN A 91 -3.31 -8.83 6.50
C GLN A 91 -4.65 -9.46 6.10
N LEU A 92 -5.75 -9.19 6.81
CA LEU A 92 -7.07 -9.68 6.41
C LEU A 92 -7.49 -9.08 5.07
N GLY A 93 -7.31 -7.76 4.90
CA GLY A 93 -7.59 -7.08 3.65
C GLY A 93 -6.79 -7.68 2.49
N ALA A 94 -5.50 -7.98 2.69
CA ALA A 94 -4.67 -8.63 1.67
C ALA A 94 -5.16 -10.03 1.33
N LEU A 95 -5.52 -10.86 2.33
CA LEU A 95 -6.05 -12.20 2.09
C LEU A 95 -7.37 -12.14 1.30
N THR A 96 -8.32 -11.30 1.73
CA THR A 96 -9.60 -11.12 1.04
C THR A 96 -9.41 -10.60 -0.38
N ALA A 97 -8.56 -9.58 -0.58
CA ALA A 97 -8.31 -9.01 -1.90
C ALA A 97 -7.62 -9.99 -2.84
N VAL A 98 -6.59 -10.71 -2.39
CA VAL A 98 -5.91 -11.71 -3.23
C VAL A 98 -6.86 -12.86 -3.59
N ALA A 99 -7.61 -13.38 -2.62
CA ALA A 99 -8.58 -14.45 -2.89
C ALA A 99 -9.69 -14.00 -3.84
N PHE A 100 -10.17 -12.75 -3.70
CA PHE A 100 -11.10 -12.13 -4.65
C PHE A 100 -10.52 -12.06 -6.05
N CYS A 101 -9.29 -11.56 -6.22
CA CYS A 101 -8.65 -11.45 -7.53
C CYS A 101 -8.45 -12.84 -8.17
N VAL A 102 -8.07 -13.84 -7.38
CA VAL A 102 -7.95 -15.23 -7.86
C VAL A 102 -9.32 -15.77 -8.29
N GLY A 103 -10.37 -15.53 -7.50
CA GLY A 103 -11.73 -15.94 -7.84
C GLY A 103 -12.24 -15.28 -9.12
N ASP A 104 -12.05 -13.96 -9.27
CA ASP A 104 -12.48 -13.22 -10.47
C ASP A 104 -11.67 -13.62 -11.71
N LEU A 105 -10.37 -13.93 -11.56
CA LEU A 105 -9.55 -14.47 -12.65
C LEU A 105 -10.03 -15.85 -13.11
N VAL A 106 -10.39 -16.74 -12.18
CA VAL A 106 -10.89 -18.07 -12.53
C VAL A 106 -12.26 -17.99 -13.20
N SER A 107 -13.09 -17.00 -12.85
CA SER A 107 -14.38 -16.77 -13.52
C SER A 107 -14.26 -15.98 -14.83
N ALA A 108 -13.07 -15.46 -15.16
CA ALA A 108 -12.80 -14.63 -16.33
C ALA A 108 -12.84 -15.37 -17.67
N ASP A 109 -12.73 -16.70 -17.69
CA ASP A 109 -12.74 -17.53 -18.91
C ASP A 109 -14.02 -17.35 -19.74
N ARG A 110 -15.10 -16.79 -19.16
CA ARG A 110 -16.32 -16.42 -19.90
C ARG A 110 -16.12 -15.33 -20.95
N TYR A 111 -14.99 -14.63 -20.95
CA TYR A 111 -14.66 -13.56 -21.89
C TYR A 111 -13.70 -14.01 -23.02
N ALA A 112 -13.28 -15.28 -23.02
CA ALA A 112 -12.47 -15.85 -24.08
C ALA A 112 -13.29 -15.99 -25.36
N GLY A 113 -13.27 -14.97 -26.23
CA GLY A 113 -13.87 -15.06 -27.57
C GLY A 113 -14.34 -13.74 -28.20
N SER A 114 -14.42 -12.64 -27.45
CA SER A 114 -14.99 -11.37 -27.95
C SER A 114 -14.01 -10.19 -27.99
N VAL A 115 -12.71 -10.46 -27.83
CA VAL A 115 -11.71 -9.39 -27.66
C VAL A 115 -11.22 -8.89 -29.01
N THR A 116 -11.91 -7.88 -29.54
CA THR A 116 -11.37 -7.00 -30.57
C THR A 116 -11.05 -5.68 -29.87
N SER A 117 -9.82 -5.19 -30.03
CA SER A 117 -9.39 -3.95 -29.36
C SER A 117 -9.46 -2.79 -30.33
N SER A 118 -10.02 -1.68 -29.85
CA SER A 118 -10.03 -0.40 -30.57
C SER A 118 -8.78 0.45 -30.30
N SER A 119 -7.86 -0.03 -29.45
CA SER A 119 -6.69 0.74 -29.03
C SER A 119 -5.58 0.73 -30.08
N PHE A 120 -5.10 1.92 -30.44
CA PHE A 120 -3.96 2.13 -31.35
C PHE A 120 -2.69 1.36 -30.93
N TRP A 121 -2.53 1.10 -29.62
CA TRP A 121 -1.39 0.35 -29.08
C TRP A 121 -1.30 -1.08 -29.56
N PHE A 122 -2.43 -1.65 -29.96
CA PHE A 122 -2.56 -3.06 -30.28
C PHE A 122 -3.13 -3.28 -31.68
N SER A 123 -3.27 -2.23 -32.49
CA SER A 123 -3.51 -2.36 -33.92
C SER A 123 -2.26 -2.93 -34.59
N GLY A 124 -2.23 -4.24 -34.86
CA GLY A 124 -1.08 -4.93 -35.45
C GLY A 124 -1.04 -6.43 -35.10
N PRO A 125 0.10 -7.12 -35.27
CA PRO A 125 0.24 -8.55 -34.98
C PRO A 125 0.04 -8.92 -33.51
N LEU A 126 0.05 -7.92 -32.60
CA LEU A 126 -0.34 -8.09 -31.19
C LEU A 126 -1.86 -8.14 -30.97
N GLY A 127 -2.66 -7.79 -31.98
CA GLY A 127 -4.13 -7.79 -31.91
C GLY A 127 -4.78 -9.15 -32.16
N THR A 128 -3.99 -10.19 -32.48
CA THR A 128 -4.48 -11.55 -32.69
C THR A 128 -3.58 -12.60 -32.01
N GLY A 129 -4.18 -13.65 -31.44
CA GLY A 129 -3.44 -14.77 -30.83
C GLY A 129 -3.26 -14.66 -29.31
N PRO A 130 -2.44 -15.54 -28.69
CA PRO A 130 -2.34 -15.67 -27.22
C PRO A 130 -1.75 -14.43 -26.54
N LEU A 131 -0.91 -13.65 -27.23
CA LEU A 131 -0.42 -12.38 -26.71
C LEU A 131 -1.52 -11.32 -26.62
N ALA A 132 -2.50 -11.36 -27.53
CA ALA A 132 -3.66 -10.48 -27.51
C ALA A 132 -4.53 -10.77 -26.27
N GLU A 133 -4.76 -12.04 -25.94
CA GLU A 133 -5.51 -12.45 -24.74
C GLU A 133 -4.84 -11.95 -23.45
N VAL A 134 -3.51 -12.03 -23.36
CA VAL A 134 -2.77 -11.51 -22.21
C VAL A 134 -2.84 -9.98 -22.16
N ALA A 135 -2.62 -9.29 -23.29
CA ALA A 135 -2.58 -7.83 -23.34
C ALA A 135 -3.95 -7.17 -23.14
N HIS A 136 -5.01 -7.78 -23.64
CA HIS A 136 -6.37 -7.23 -23.64
C HIS A 136 -7.29 -7.84 -22.59
N GLY A 137 -7.02 -9.05 -22.14
CA GLY A 137 -7.80 -9.72 -21.09
C GLY A 137 -7.12 -9.58 -19.73
N LEU A 138 -5.93 -10.18 -19.59
CA LEU A 138 -5.28 -10.34 -18.29
C LEU A 138 -4.67 -9.04 -17.75
N LEU A 139 -3.91 -8.31 -18.58
CA LEU A 139 -3.18 -7.13 -18.14
C LEU A 139 -4.10 -6.02 -17.59
N PRO A 140 -5.20 -5.63 -18.25
CA PRO A 140 -6.10 -4.60 -17.73
C PRO A 140 -6.76 -5.00 -16.41
N ARG A 141 -7.13 -6.29 -16.26
CA ARG A 141 -7.64 -6.83 -14.99
C ARG A 141 -6.59 -6.79 -13.89
N LEU A 142 -5.35 -7.12 -14.23
CA LEU A 142 -4.24 -7.03 -13.27
C LEU A 142 -4.07 -5.57 -12.80
N VAL A 143 -4.23 -4.58 -13.69
CA VAL A 143 -4.24 -3.15 -13.31
C VAL A 143 -5.34 -2.84 -12.30
N THR A 144 -6.57 -3.29 -12.53
CA THR A 144 -7.68 -3.02 -11.60
C THR A 144 -7.49 -3.75 -10.26
N TYR A 145 -6.96 -4.97 -10.25
CA TYR A 145 -6.61 -5.67 -9.01
C TYR A 145 -5.51 -4.98 -8.21
N LEU A 146 -4.51 -4.42 -8.89
CA LEU A 146 -3.49 -3.61 -8.24
C LEU A 146 -4.07 -2.35 -7.62
N LEU A 147 -5.06 -1.73 -8.30
CA LEU A 147 -5.78 -0.58 -7.77
C LEU A 147 -6.62 -0.96 -6.53
N LEU A 148 -7.28 -2.11 -6.55
CA LEU A 148 -7.98 -2.68 -5.40
C LEU A 148 -7.02 -2.92 -4.23
N LEU A 149 -5.89 -3.59 -4.48
CA LEU A 149 -4.84 -3.81 -3.47
C LEU A 149 -4.27 -2.47 -2.95
N ALA A 150 -4.19 -1.44 -3.80
CA ALA A 150 -3.77 -0.11 -3.37
C ALA A 150 -4.75 0.46 -2.33
N GLY A 151 -6.06 0.38 -2.58
CA GLY A 151 -7.09 0.84 -1.64
C GLY A 151 -7.19 -0.01 -0.37
N VAL A 152 -7.13 -1.33 -0.50
CA VAL A 152 -7.36 -2.28 0.60
C VAL A 152 -6.12 -2.51 1.48
N VAL A 153 -4.91 -2.42 0.91
CA VAL A 153 -3.67 -2.82 1.61
C VAL A 153 -2.68 -1.68 1.71
N VAL A 154 -2.38 -1.03 0.59
CA VAL A 154 -1.33 0.00 0.56
C VAL A 154 -1.77 1.26 1.31
N LEU A 155 -3.02 1.68 1.14
CA LEU A 155 -3.55 2.90 1.72
C LEU A 155 -3.64 2.85 3.26
N PRO A 156 -4.20 1.80 3.91
CA PRO A 156 -4.15 1.68 5.37
C PRO A 156 -2.72 1.67 5.93
N ARG A 157 -1.80 1.00 5.24
CA ARG A 157 -0.38 0.97 5.60
C ARG A 157 0.23 2.37 5.49
N ALA A 158 -0.01 3.07 4.39
CA ALA A 158 0.48 4.43 4.17
C ALA A 158 -0.04 5.38 5.26
N ALA A 159 -1.34 5.28 5.61
CA ALA A 159 -1.93 6.08 6.66
C ALA A 159 -1.20 5.91 8.01
N ARG A 160 -0.94 4.65 8.41
CA ARG A 160 -0.18 4.37 9.64
C ARG A 160 1.25 4.89 9.61
N VAL A 161 1.94 4.76 8.48
CA VAL A 161 3.31 5.29 8.31
C VAL A 161 3.33 6.82 8.41
N VAL A 162 2.35 7.50 7.81
CA VAL A 162 2.20 8.96 7.90
C VAL A 162 1.98 9.38 9.35
N VAL A 163 1.05 8.74 10.06
CA VAL A 163 0.77 9.04 11.48
C VAL A 163 1.98 8.77 12.37
N ALA A 164 2.67 7.64 12.18
CA ALA A 164 3.88 7.31 12.94
C ALA A 164 5.00 8.32 12.71
N THR A 165 5.09 8.88 11.49
CA THR A 165 6.07 9.93 11.16
C THR A 165 5.72 11.25 11.82
N ILE A 166 4.43 11.62 11.87
CA ILE A 166 3.95 12.81 12.57
C ILE A 166 4.16 12.67 14.09
N GLY A 167 3.91 11.47 14.64
CA GLY A 167 4.07 11.17 16.07
C GLY A 167 5.52 11.25 16.55
N ARG A 168 6.48 10.76 15.75
CA ARG A 168 7.92 10.78 16.09
C ARG A 168 8.48 12.18 16.35
N GLY A 169 7.92 13.21 15.71
CA GLY A 169 8.38 14.59 15.86
C GLY A 169 7.84 15.31 17.10
N ARG A 170 6.95 14.70 17.89
CA ARG A 170 6.27 15.37 19.00
C ARG A 170 6.54 14.68 20.34
N ARG A 171 6.84 15.49 21.36
CA ARG A 171 6.76 15.10 22.76
C ARG A 171 5.31 15.15 23.21
N ILE A 172 4.49 14.21 22.74
CA ILE A 172 3.08 14.13 23.16
C ILE A 172 3.05 13.45 24.54
N PRO A 173 2.39 14.04 25.56
CA PRO A 173 2.23 13.39 26.84
C PRO A 173 1.60 11.99 26.68
N PRO A 174 2.07 10.95 27.39
CA PRO A 174 1.60 9.58 27.21
C PRO A 174 0.08 9.43 27.29
N LEU A 175 -0.58 10.19 28.18
CA LEU A 175 -2.03 10.14 28.40
C LEU A 175 -2.85 10.60 27.18
N VAL A 176 -2.34 11.53 26.38
CA VAL A 176 -3.04 12.07 25.20
C VAL A 176 -2.47 11.54 23.90
N ALA A 177 -1.36 10.79 23.94
CA ALA A 177 -0.72 10.22 22.76
C ALA A 177 -1.68 9.29 22.00
N TRP A 178 -2.32 8.36 22.69
CA TRP A 178 -3.26 7.42 22.07
C TRP A 178 -4.46 8.12 21.38
N PRO A 179 -5.27 8.97 22.05
CA PRO A 179 -6.42 9.58 21.39
C PRO A 179 -6.02 10.51 20.23
N VAL A 180 -4.91 11.24 20.35
CA VAL A 180 -4.40 12.11 19.29
C VAL A 180 -3.93 11.29 18.08
N VAL A 181 -3.20 10.20 18.30
CA VAL A 181 -2.75 9.29 17.22
C VAL A 181 -3.94 8.63 16.54
N SER A 182 -4.93 8.17 17.31
CA SER A 182 -6.16 7.55 16.79
C SER A 182 -6.98 8.52 15.95
N GLY A 183 -7.20 9.75 16.45
CA GLY A 183 -7.91 10.79 15.71
C GLY A 183 -7.18 11.17 14.42
N LEU A 184 -5.86 11.34 14.48
CA LEU A 184 -5.05 11.64 13.30
C LEU A 184 -5.09 10.50 12.27
N LEU A 185 -5.08 9.24 12.72
CA LEU A 185 -5.19 8.10 11.82
C LEU A 185 -6.56 8.04 11.12
N ALA A 186 -7.65 8.32 11.83
CA ALA A 186 -8.98 8.40 11.23
C ALA A 186 -9.06 9.50 10.17
N VAL A 187 -8.46 10.68 10.42
CA VAL A 187 -8.40 11.78 9.45
C VAL A 187 -7.58 11.41 8.22
N VAL A 188 -6.40 10.78 8.41
CA VAL A 188 -5.56 10.35 7.28
C VAL A 188 -6.24 9.22 6.49
N ALA A 189 -6.94 8.31 7.16
CA ALA A 189 -7.74 7.27 6.51
C ALA A 189 -8.88 7.88 5.68
N TRP A 190 -9.58 8.88 6.22
CA TRP A 190 -10.64 9.61 5.53
C TRP A 190 -10.10 10.30 4.27
N LEU A 191 -9.09 11.17 4.42
CA LEU A 191 -8.48 11.91 3.31
C LEU A 191 -7.92 10.98 2.22
N GLY A 192 -7.19 9.95 2.64
CA GLY A 192 -6.56 9.01 1.72
C GLY A 192 -7.58 8.18 0.93
N THR A 193 -8.65 7.74 1.59
CA THR A 193 -9.69 6.92 0.95
C THR A 193 -10.55 7.77 0.04
N ASP A 194 -10.89 9.00 0.46
CA ASP A 194 -11.63 9.96 -0.37
C ASP A 194 -10.88 10.27 -1.67
N ALA A 195 -9.59 10.60 -1.56
CA ALA A 195 -8.75 10.84 -2.74
C ALA A 195 -8.65 9.60 -3.65
N TRP A 196 -8.55 8.40 -3.08
CA TRP A 196 -8.51 7.16 -3.86
C TRP A 196 -9.85 6.88 -4.56
N VAL A 197 -10.99 7.07 -3.87
CA VAL A 197 -12.34 6.92 -4.43
C VAL A 197 -12.57 7.91 -5.57
N ALA A 198 -12.12 9.15 -5.42
CA ALA A 198 -12.22 10.16 -6.47
C ALA A 198 -11.36 9.81 -7.71
N ALA A 199 -10.19 9.19 -7.51
CA ALA A 199 -9.29 8.81 -8.60
C ALA A 199 -9.66 7.46 -9.25
N ALA A 200 -10.28 6.55 -8.51
CA ALA A 200 -10.52 5.17 -8.95
C ALA A 200 -11.29 5.04 -10.28
N PRO A 201 -12.36 5.82 -10.56
CA PRO A 201 -13.06 5.76 -11.85
C PRO A 201 -12.15 6.01 -13.06
N THR A 202 -11.22 6.96 -12.94
CA THR A 202 -10.24 7.25 -13.99
C THR A 202 -9.19 6.15 -14.10
N LEU A 203 -8.78 5.57 -12.97
CA LEU A 203 -7.72 4.55 -12.92
C LEU A 203 -8.20 3.16 -13.38
N VAL A 204 -9.50 2.84 -13.30
CA VAL A 204 -10.06 1.57 -13.82
C VAL A 204 -10.29 1.58 -15.34
N ARG A 205 -10.25 2.75 -15.97
CA ARG A 205 -10.49 2.92 -17.42
C ARG A 205 -9.68 1.99 -18.35
N PRO A 206 -8.41 1.62 -18.07
CA PRO A 206 -7.65 0.68 -18.89
C PRO A 206 -8.39 -0.64 -19.14
N LEU A 207 -9.16 -1.12 -18.16
CA LEU A 207 -10.00 -2.29 -18.33
C LEU A 207 -10.87 -2.13 -19.56
N PHE A 208 -11.68 -1.08 -19.61
CA PHE A 208 -12.62 -0.84 -20.71
C PHE A 208 -11.91 -0.44 -22.00
N THR A 209 -10.94 0.49 -21.95
CA THR A 209 -10.26 0.96 -23.17
C THR A 209 -9.42 -0.10 -23.86
N TRP A 210 -8.91 -1.08 -23.13
CA TRP A 210 -8.06 -2.12 -23.71
C TRP A 210 -8.82 -3.41 -24.00
N SER A 211 -9.86 -3.73 -23.22
CA SER A 211 -10.59 -5.00 -23.35
C SER A 211 -11.90 -4.92 -24.15
N SER A 212 -12.55 -3.75 -24.29
CA SER A 212 -13.88 -3.66 -24.91
C SER A 212 -13.90 -2.91 -26.26
N ASN A 213 -14.78 -3.38 -27.16
CA ASN A 213 -15.17 -2.69 -28.38
C ASN A 213 -16.04 -1.48 -28.04
N GLY A 214 -15.41 -0.34 -27.75
CA GLY A 214 -16.11 0.91 -27.44
C GLY A 214 -15.39 1.75 -26.40
N GLY A 215 -14.51 1.12 -25.60
CA GLY A 215 -13.53 1.81 -24.76
C GLY A 215 -14.09 2.73 -23.66
N GLN A 216 -15.40 2.71 -23.41
CA GLN A 216 -16.04 3.52 -22.38
C GLN A 216 -16.33 2.68 -21.14
N PRO A 217 -16.00 3.17 -19.93
CA PRO A 217 -16.45 2.57 -18.68
C PRO A 217 -17.97 2.45 -18.62
N THR A 218 -18.47 1.39 -17.99
CA THR A 218 -19.90 1.28 -17.67
C THR A 218 -20.31 2.46 -16.78
N VAL A 219 -21.55 2.94 -16.96
CA VAL A 219 -22.10 4.01 -16.10
C VAL A 219 -22.02 3.60 -14.64
N GLN A 220 -22.29 2.32 -14.34
CA GLN A 220 -22.21 1.76 -12.99
C GLN A 220 -20.79 1.79 -12.41
N ALA A 221 -19.74 1.52 -13.19
CA ALA A 221 -18.36 1.55 -12.70
C ALA A 221 -17.90 2.94 -12.25
N VAL A 222 -18.50 4.01 -12.81
CA VAL A 222 -18.17 5.41 -12.53
C VAL A 222 -19.14 6.05 -11.55
N ALA A 223 -20.45 5.99 -11.85
CA ALA A 223 -21.50 6.67 -11.09
C ALA A 223 -21.58 6.15 -9.65
N THR A 224 -21.42 4.84 -9.44
CA THR A 224 -21.46 4.24 -8.09
C THR A 224 -20.45 4.90 -7.16
N LEU A 225 -19.20 5.11 -7.61
CA LEU A 225 -18.18 5.76 -6.78
C LEU A 225 -18.41 7.27 -6.63
N GLN A 226 -18.98 7.93 -7.64
CA GLN A 226 -19.26 9.37 -7.56
C GLN A 226 -20.42 9.68 -6.61
N GLU A 227 -21.48 8.88 -6.63
CA GLU A 227 -22.69 9.08 -5.83
C GLU A 227 -22.55 8.50 -4.42
N THR A 228 -21.94 7.33 -4.30
CA THR A 228 -21.89 6.56 -3.05
C THR A 228 -20.48 6.39 -2.48
N GLY A 229 -19.48 7.06 -3.05
CA GLY A 229 -18.08 7.00 -2.61
C GLY A 229 -17.88 7.25 -1.12
N GLY A 230 -18.71 8.11 -0.52
CA GLY A 230 -18.72 8.39 0.92
C GLY A 230 -18.92 7.14 1.79
N VAL A 231 -19.60 6.10 1.30
CA VAL A 231 -19.78 4.82 2.01
C VAL A 231 -18.46 4.08 2.16
N VAL A 232 -17.62 4.06 1.11
CA VAL A 232 -16.29 3.42 1.16
C VAL A 232 -15.39 4.16 2.14
N VAL A 233 -15.44 5.50 2.14
CA VAL A 233 -14.71 6.35 3.07
C VAL A 233 -15.18 6.11 4.52
N ALA A 234 -16.49 6.04 4.75
CA ALA A 234 -17.05 5.73 6.06
C ALA A 234 -16.58 4.34 6.55
N ALA A 235 -16.57 3.33 5.69
CA ALA A 235 -16.09 1.99 6.04
C ALA A 235 -14.60 1.98 6.40
N ALA A 236 -13.75 2.74 5.69
CA ALA A 236 -12.34 2.92 6.03
C ALA A 236 -12.15 3.54 7.42
N VAL A 237 -12.92 4.60 7.74
CA VAL A 237 -12.88 5.27 9.04
C VAL A 237 -13.38 4.34 10.14
N ILE A 238 -14.51 3.65 9.94
CA ILE A 238 -15.05 2.68 10.89
C ILE A 238 -14.03 1.56 11.15
N GLY A 239 -13.47 0.96 10.11
CA GLY A 239 -12.43 -0.07 10.24
C GLY A 239 -11.22 0.43 11.05
N THR A 240 -10.82 1.68 10.82
CA THR A 240 -9.74 2.34 11.57
C THR A 240 -10.11 2.54 13.05
N VAL A 241 -11.31 3.06 13.34
CA VAL A 241 -11.78 3.30 14.71
C VAL A 241 -11.92 1.99 15.48
N VAL A 242 -12.53 0.97 14.88
CA VAL A 242 -12.66 -0.36 15.50
C VAL A 242 -11.29 -0.95 15.80
N ARG A 243 -10.32 -0.83 14.88
CA ARG A 243 -8.93 -1.24 15.12
C ARG A 243 -8.32 -0.49 16.32
N GLN A 244 -8.49 0.82 16.39
CA GLN A 244 -7.93 1.62 17.48
C GLN A 244 -8.57 1.30 18.82
N LEU A 245 -9.88 1.10 18.87
CA LEU A 245 -10.59 0.67 20.07
C LEU A 245 -10.11 -0.71 20.54
N TRP A 246 -9.91 -1.65 19.62
CA TRP A 246 -9.33 -2.96 19.94
C TRP A 246 -7.92 -2.80 20.51
N LEU A 247 -7.05 -2.04 19.85
CA LEU A 247 -5.70 -1.75 20.34
C LEU A 247 -5.71 -1.11 21.74
N GLY A 248 -6.59 -0.13 21.96
CA GLY A 248 -6.75 0.53 23.26
C GLY A 248 -7.20 -0.46 24.35
N ALA A 249 -8.15 -1.35 24.03
CA ALA A 249 -8.56 -2.42 24.95
C ALA A 249 -7.43 -3.40 25.26
N ALA A 250 -6.54 -3.67 24.28
CA ALA A 250 -5.37 -4.54 24.47
C ALA A 250 -4.24 -3.89 25.28
N MET A 251 -4.24 -2.57 25.47
CA MET A 251 -3.28 -1.84 26.31
C MET A 251 -3.67 -1.83 27.80
N LEU A 252 -4.90 -2.20 28.15
CA LEU A 252 -5.33 -2.26 29.53
C LEU A 252 -4.76 -3.52 30.21
N PRO A 253 -4.26 -3.41 31.46
CA PRO A 253 -3.78 -4.56 32.24
C PRO A 253 -4.80 -5.69 32.27
N GLY A 254 -4.38 -6.89 31.85
CA GLY A 254 -5.25 -8.06 31.84
C GLY A 254 -4.81 -9.17 30.87
N PRO A 255 -5.65 -10.20 30.69
CA PRO A 255 -5.27 -11.41 29.94
C PRO A 255 -5.00 -11.14 28.45
N VAL A 256 -5.55 -10.05 27.92
CA VAL A 256 -5.35 -9.61 26.53
C VAL A 256 -3.93 -9.06 26.34
N GLN A 257 -3.46 -8.24 27.28
CA GLN A 257 -2.10 -7.69 27.28
C GLN A 257 -1.06 -8.78 27.54
N ASP A 258 -1.29 -9.65 28.53
CA ASP A 258 -0.37 -10.76 28.86
C ASP A 258 -0.13 -11.67 27.65
N ARG A 259 -1.19 -11.93 26.88
CA ARG A 259 -1.11 -12.72 25.66
C ARG A 259 -0.35 -12.02 24.54
N LEU A 260 -0.55 -10.71 24.38
CA LEU A 260 0.21 -9.92 23.40
C LEU A 260 1.71 -9.96 23.74
N LEU A 261 2.06 -9.73 25.00
CA LEU A 261 3.44 -9.81 25.48
C LEU A 261 4.01 -11.23 25.31
N ALA A 262 3.23 -12.28 25.59
CA ALA A 262 3.67 -13.66 25.38
C ALA A 262 3.90 -13.97 23.88
N ALA A 263 3.06 -13.46 22.98
CA ALA A 263 3.22 -13.62 21.54
C ALA A 263 4.46 -12.87 20.99
N GLU A 264 4.76 -11.71 21.57
CA GLU A 264 5.96 -10.94 21.27
C GLU A 264 7.23 -11.63 21.81
N ALA A 265 7.19 -12.12 23.06
CA ALA A 265 8.30 -12.80 23.72
C ALA A 265 8.58 -14.21 23.16
N GLY A 266 7.53 -14.93 22.73
CA GLY A 266 7.63 -16.27 22.13
C GLY A 266 8.14 -16.27 20.70
N GLY A 267 8.52 -15.11 20.15
CA GLY A 267 9.27 -15.10 18.90
C GLY A 267 10.65 -15.70 19.09
N PRO A 268 11.16 -16.49 18.11
CA PRO A 268 12.55 -16.92 18.17
C PRO A 268 13.38 -15.65 18.38
N GLU A 269 14.14 -15.59 19.48
CA GLU A 269 15.10 -14.52 19.71
C GLU A 269 15.80 -14.30 18.38
N ALA A 270 15.57 -13.14 17.76
CA ALA A 270 16.24 -12.82 16.51
C ALA A 270 17.71 -13.07 16.78
N PRO A 271 18.39 -13.98 16.04
CA PRO A 271 19.67 -14.53 16.45
C PRO A 271 20.58 -13.38 16.83
N VAL A 272 20.79 -13.21 18.14
CA VAL A 272 21.64 -12.16 18.66
C VAL A 272 23.00 -12.46 18.02
N PRO A 273 23.55 -11.56 17.20
CA PRO A 273 24.82 -11.82 16.56
C PRO A 273 25.86 -12.01 17.66
N GLY A 274 26.19 -13.27 17.94
CA GLY A 274 27.16 -13.62 18.96
C GLY A 274 28.51 -13.02 18.62
N PRO A 275 29.31 -12.59 19.61
CA PRO A 275 30.55 -11.83 19.41
C PRO A 275 31.69 -12.60 18.69
N ALA A 276 31.47 -13.81 18.19
CA ALA A 276 32.51 -14.74 17.73
C ALA A 276 32.69 -14.86 16.19
N ARG A 277 32.07 -14.00 15.36
CA ARG A 277 32.12 -14.13 13.88
C ARG A 277 32.59 -12.87 13.10
N ALA A 278 33.33 -11.97 13.74
CA ALA A 278 33.81 -10.75 13.10
C ALA A 278 34.65 -10.98 11.82
N ASP A 279 35.38 -12.09 11.71
CA ASP A 279 36.29 -12.34 10.58
C ASP A 279 35.64 -13.00 9.35
N THR A 280 34.50 -13.68 9.51
CA THR A 280 33.74 -14.25 8.38
C THR A 280 32.75 -13.24 7.78
N ASP A 281 32.36 -12.22 8.56
CA ASP A 281 31.40 -11.20 8.15
C ASP A 281 31.95 -10.26 7.06
N VAL A 282 33.25 -9.98 7.02
CA VAL A 282 33.80 -9.01 6.04
C VAL A 282 33.70 -9.52 4.60
N ARG A 283 33.86 -10.84 4.37
CA ARG A 283 33.76 -11.44 3.02
C ARG A 283 32.32 -11.67 2.58
N VAL A 284 31.42 -12.09 3.49
CA VAL A 284 29.98 -12.22 3.19
C VAL A 284 29.35 -10.85 2.95
N ARG A 285 29.80 -9.81 3.64
CA ARG A 285 29.28 -8.44 3.46
C ARG A 285 29.63 -7.86 2.09
N ARG A 286 30.79 -8.17 1.51
CA ARG A 286 31.16 -7.70 0.14
C ARG A 286 30.36 -8.37 -0.98
N SER A 287 30.04 -9.67 -0.87
CA SER A 287 29.14 -10.33 -1.85
C SER A 287 27.66 -9.96 -1.63
N ALA A 288 27.26 -9.73 -0.38
CA ALA A 288 25.94 -9.22 -0.05
C ALA A 288 25.71 -7.80 -0.60
N LEU A 289 26.71 -6.92 -0.61
CA LEU A 289 26.62 -5.56 -1.14
C LEU A 289 26.35 -5.52 -2.66
N GLY A 290 27.03 -6.38 -3.44
CA GLY A 290 26.78 -6.49 -4.89
C GLY A 290 25.36 -7.00 -5.21
N SER A 291 24.91 -8.03 -4.49
CA SER A 291 23.54 -8.55 -4.65
C SER A 291 22.46 -7.58 -4.15
N TRP A 292 22.81 -6.65 -3.27
CA TRP A 292 21.86 -5.71 -2.69
C TRP A 292 21.59 -4.51 -3.59
N ALA A 293 22.61 -3.96 -4.25
CA ALA A 293 22.42 -2.93 -5.27
C ALA A 293 21.55 -3.46 -6.42
N GLY A 294 21.81 -4.69 -6.87
CA GLY A 294 20.99 -5.38 -7.89
C GLY A 294 19.53 -5.56 -7.43
N ARG A 295 19.30 -6.14 -6.25
CA ARG A 295 17.95 -6.32 -5.70
C ARG A 295 17.17 -5.01 -5.54
N ARG A 296 17.86 -3.93 -5.15
CA ARG A 296 17.26 -2.59 -5.05
C ARG A 296 16.86 -2.03 -6.41
N MET A 297 17.73 -2.14 -7.41
CA MET A 297 17.42 -1.70 -8.77
C MET A 297 16.22 -2.48 -9.31
N VAL A 298 16.21 -3.81 -9.17
CA VAL A 298 15.09 -4.65 -9.58
C VAL A 298 13.79 -4.25 -8.87
N ALA A 299 13.84 -4.04 -7.55
CA ALA A 299 12.66 -3.58 -6.81
C ALA A 299 12.20 -2.19 -7.25
N ALA A 300 13.13 -1.25 -7.50
CA ALA A 300 12.80 0.09 -7.97
C ALA A 300 12.18 0.07 -9.37
N VAL A 301 12.73 -0.73 -10.29
CA VAL A 301 12.19 -0.93 -11.64
C VAL A 301 10.81 -1.57 -11.57
N ALA A 302 10.68 -2.71 -10.87
CA ALA A 302 9.43 -3.45 -10.77
C ALA A 302 8.31 -2.58 -10.17
N THR A 303 8.59 -1.89 -9.06
CA THR A 303 7.59 -1.02 -8.43
C THR A 303 7.27 0.21 -9.27
N SER A 304 8.18 0.69 -10.14
CA SER A 304 7.95 1.86 -11.01
C SER A 304 7.15 1.49 -12.23
N ALA A 305 7.43 0.32 -12.81
CA ALA A 305 6.59 -0.30 -13.82
C ALA A 305 5.18 -0.51 -13.27
N LEU A 306 5.04 -1.08 -12.07
CA LEU A 306 3.74 -1.33 -11.43
C LEU A 306 2.96 -0.03 -11.20
N ALA A 307 3.61 1.00 -10.66
CA ALA A 307 2.97 2.28 -10.41
C ALA A 307 2.58 3.01 -11.72
N THR A 308 3.42 2.91 -12.75
CA THR A 308 3.11 3.46 -14.08
C THR A 308 1.92 2.73 -14.69
N LEU A 309 1.91 1.40 -14.59
CA LEU A 309 0.80 0.56 -15.04
C LEU A 309 -0.51 0.89 -14.31
N THR A 310 -0.49 1.18 -13.01
CA THR A 310 -1.69 1.64 -12.29
C THR A 310 -2.19 3.01 -12.75
N MET A 311 -1.31 3.86 -13.31
CA MET A 311 -1.67 5.17 -13.88
C MET A 311 -2.03 5.08 -15.37
N ALA A 312 -2.03 3.90 -15.96
CA ALA A 312 -2.33 3.67 -17.37
C ALA A 312 -3.61 4.35 -17.86
N GLY A 313 -4.64 4.45 -17.00
CA GLY A 313 -5.92 5.06 -17.34
C GLY A 313 -5.86 6.56 -17.59
N ILE A 314 -4.84 7.22 -17.06
CA ILE A 314 -4.58 8.65 -17.21
C ILE A 314 -3.60 8.90 -18.35
N LEU A 315 -2.64 7.99 -18.56
CA LEU A 315 -1.55 8.15 -19.51
C LEU A 315 -1.96 7.55 -20.87
N GLU A 316 -2.63 8.31 -21.73
CA GLU A 316 -3.05 7.79 -23.05
C GLU A 316 -1.88 7.63 -24.04
N GLN A 317 -0.83 8.46 -23.92
CA GLN A 317 0.27 8.56 -24.88
C GLN A 317 1.54 7.82 -24.40
N LEU A 318 2.25 7.15 -25.31
CA LEU A 318 3.47 6.37 -24.99
C LEU A 318 4.56 7.19 -24.29
N TRP A 319 4.79 8.41 -24.74
CA TRP A 319 5.82 9.24 -24.11
C TRP A 319 5.44 9.62 -22.67
N LEU A 320 4.16 9.76 -22.33
CA LEU A 320 3.69 9.99 -20.96
C LEU A 320 3.96 8.78 -20.07
N TRP A 321 3.81 7.56 -20.60
CA TRP A 321 4.22 6.34 -19.91
C TRP A 321 5.71 6.28 -19.63
N LEU A 322 6.53 6.54 -20.65
CA LEU A 322 7.98 6.55 -20.51
C LEU A 322 8.41 7.64 -19.52
N ALA A 323 7.80 8.83 -19.58
CA ALA A 323 8.05 9.92 -18.65
C ALA A 323 7.64 9.55 -17.22
N ALA A 324 6.46 8.95 -17.02
CA ALA A 324 6.00 8.48 -15.71
C ALA A 324 6.93 7.43 -15.12
N PHE A 325 7.29 6.42 -15.93
CA PHE A 325 8.20 5.36 -15.51
C PHE A 325 9.58 5.92 -15.16
N ALA A 326 10.16 6.75 -16.03
CA ALA A 326 11.47 7.37 -15.81
C ALA A 326 11.46 8.26 -14.58
N LEU A 327 10.43 9.08 -14.39
CA LEU A 327 10.29 9.96 -13.22
C LEU A 327 10.15 9.16 -11.92
N LEU A 328 9.28 8.14 -11.89
CA LEU A 328 9.09 7.30 -10.71
C LEU A 328 10.34 6.48 -10.37
N LEU A 329 11.01 5.94 -11.40
CA LEU A 329 12.27 5.22 -11.24
C LEU A 329 13.34 6.17 -10.69
N TRP A 330 13.48 7.36 -11.26
CA TRP A 330 14.39 8.39 -10.78
C TRP A 330 14.10 8.77 -9.32
N ILE A 331 12.85 9.08 -8.98
CA ILE A 331 12.43 9.39 -7.60
C ILE A 331 12.85 8.25 -6.65
N ARG A 332 12.59 7.00 -7.01
CA ARG A 332 12.94 5.84 -6.16
C ARG A 332 14.43 5.65 -6.02
N LEU A 333 15.19 5.74 -7.11
CA LEU A 333 16.65 5.60 -7.09
C LEU A 333 17.28 6.72 -6.25
N VAL A 334 16.82 7.96 -6.44
CA VAL A 334 17.29 9.12 -5.67
C VAL A 334 16.93 8.98 -4.19
N ARG A 335 15.71 8.52 -3.85
CA ARG A 335 15.29 8.31 -2.46
C ARG A 335 16.07 7.21 -1.76
N THR A 336 16.38 6.12 -2.47
CA THR A 336 17.00 4.90 -1.91
C THR A 336 18.52 4.85 -2.09
N SER A 337 19.11 5.81 -2.82
CA SER A 337 20.56 5.88 -3.02
C SER A 337 21.28 5.93 -1.68
N PRO A 338 22.32 5.10 -1.47
CA PRO A 338 23.16 5.16 -0.27
C PRO A 338 24.05 6.41 -0.23
N ARG A 339 24.27 7.05 -1.39
CA ARG A 339 25.03 8.29 -1.52
C ARG A 339 24.15 9.31 -2.26
N PRO A 340 23.20 9.95 -1.57
CA PRO A 340 22.40 10.99 -2.20
C PRO A 340 23.32 12.12 -2.67
N PRO A 341 23.00 12.79 -3.79
CA PRO A 341 23.77 13.95 -4.22
C PRO A 341 23.69 15.06 -3.16
N GLY A 342 24.76 15.82 -2.97
CA GLY A 342 24.87 16.81 -1.87
C GLY A 342 23.75 17.86 -1.85
N TRP A 343 23.23 18.24 -3.02
CA TRP A 343 22.08 19.16 -3.13
C TRP A 343 20.80 18.56 -2.53
N LEU A 344 20.59 17.23 -2.65
CA LEU A 344 19.42 16.56 -2.09
C LEU A 344 19.53 16.48 -0.57
N GLU A 345 20.73 16.28 -0.02
CA GLU A 345 20.93 16.34 1.44
C GLU A 345 20.69 17.74 1.99
N ALA A 346 21.15 18.79 1.28
CA ALA A 346 20.84 20.17 1.64
C ALA A 346 19.32 20.42 1.60
N TRP A 347 18.65 19.97 0.53
CA TRP A 347 17.20 20.11 0.38
C TRP A 347 16.43 19.33 1.47
N ARG A 348 16.80 18.08 1.76
CA ARG A 348 16.23 17.28 2.85
C ARG A 348 16.35 17.99 4.19
N ARG A 349 17.49 18.65 4.47
CA ARG A 349 17.68 19.42 5.69
C ARG A 349 16.75 20.64 5.76
N VAL A 350 16.61 21.38 4.65
CA VAL A 350 15.68 22.52 4.58
C VAL A 350 14.24 22.05 4.80
N VAL A 351 13.81 20.99 4.10
CA VAL A 351 12.45 20.46 4.20
C VAL A 351 12.18 19.83 5.57
N ALA A 352 13.21 19.28 6.23
CA ALA A 352 13.08 18.71 7.57
C ALA A 352 12.78 19.75 8.66
N VAL A 353 13.03 21.05 8.40
CA VAL A 353 12.62 22.14 9.29
C VAL A 353 11.10 22.19 9.43
N ALA A 354 10.38 21.91 8.34
CA ALA A 354 8.92 21.88 8.34
C ALA A 354 8.42 20.48 8.77
N PRO A 355 7.60 20.39 9.84
CA PRO A 355 7.07 19.11 10.28
C PRO A 355 6.17 18.50 9.19
N ALA A 356 6.12 17.17 9.13
CA ALA A 356 5.41 16.44 8.05
C ALA A 356 3.94 16.86 7.90
N TRP A 357 3.24 17.14 8.99
CA TRP A 357 1.84 17.59 8.95
C TRP A 357 1.68 18.97 8.29
N ALA A 358 2.59 19.91 8.52
CA ALA A 358 2.54 21.24 7.91
C ALA A 358 2.76 21.12 6.40
N ARG A 359 3.71 20.27 6.00
CA ARG A 359 3.97 19.93 4.59
C ARG A 359 2.75 19.31 3.91
N LEU A 360 2.02 18.41 4.59
CA LEU A 360 0.77 17.84 4.09
C LEU A 360 -0.33 18.89 3.94
N ILE A 361 -0.49 19.81 4.91
CA ILE A 361 -1.47 20.90 4.82
C ILE A 361 -1.15 21.81 3.64
N VAL A 362 0.11 22.21 3.48
CA VAL A 362 0.54 23.04 2.34
C VAL A 362 0.27 22.32 1.03
N MET A 363 0.62 21.03 0.93
CA MET A 363 0.37 20.23 -0.26
C MET A 363 -1.13 20.13 -0.57
N TRP A 364 -1.97 19.94 0.45
CA TRP A 364 -3.42 19.89 0.30
C TRP A 364 -3.98 21.25 -0.16
N LEU A 365 -3.58 22.35 0.47
CA LEU A 365 -3.99 23.71 0.07
C LEU A 365 -3.58 24.03 -1.37
N VAL A 366 -2.32 23.73 -1.73
CA VAL A 366 -1.83 23.90 -3.11
C VAL A 366 -2.64 23.03 -4.06
N SER A 367 -2.93 21.77 -3.74
CA SER A 367 -3.76 20.94 -4.60
C SER A 367 -5.17 21.49 -4.77
N ARG A 368 -5.79 22.07 -3.73
CA ARG A 368 -7.12 22.69 -3.80
C ARG A 368 -7.12 23.91 -4.70
N VAL A 369 -6.16 24.82 -4.50
CA VAL A 369 -6.00 26.02 -5.33
C VAL A 369 -5.77 25.65 -6.80
N VAL A 370 -4.93 24.64 -7.04
CA VAL A 370 -4.64 24.19 -8.40
C VAL A 370 -5.86 23.50 -9.03
N VAL A 371 -6.55 22.63 -8.31
CA VAL A 371 -7.79 22.01 -8.82
C VAL A 371 -8.85 23.07 -9.10
N GLU A 372 -9.09 24.01 -8.20
CA GLU A 372 -10.11 25.06 -8.40
C GLU A 372 -9.72 26.05 -9.51
N GLY A 373 -8.43 26.39 -9.63
CA GLY A 373 -7.96 27.41 -10.56
C GLY A 373 -7.56 26.92 -11.96
N VAL A 374 -7.19 25.64 -12.11
CA VAL A 374 -6.60 25.10 -13.35
C VAL A 374 -7.49 24.06 -14.04
N SER A 375 -8.50 23.52 -13.33
CA SER A 375 -9.30 22.37 -13.77
C SER A 375 -10.00 22.55 -15.12
N ASN A 376 -10.62 23.70 -15.38
CA ASN A 376 -11.50 23.79 -16.55
C ASN A 376 -10.77 24.08 -17.87
N ASP A 377 -9.66 24.82 -17.84
CA ASP A 377 -8.97 25.24 -19.08
C ASP A 377 -7.80 24.32 -19.46
N VAL A 378 -7.12 23.70 -18.48
CA VAL A 378 -5.90 22.90 -18.72
C VAL A 378 -6.19 21.40 -18.74
N ILE A 379 -7.20 20.94 -17.98
CA ILE A 379 -7.62 19.52 -17.93
C ILE A 379 -8.73 19.26 -18.96
N GLY A 380 -8.78 20.04 -20.05
CA GLY A 380 -9.65 19.75 -21.20
C GLY A 380 -9.20 18.53 -22.01
N SER A 381 -8.01 17.97 -21.73
CA SER A 381 -7.48 16.79 -22.40
C SER A 381 -6.78 15.83 -21.45
N TYR A 382 -6.78 14.53 -21.80
CA TYR A 382 -6.04 13.50 -21.05
C TYR A 382 -4.53 13.74 -21.04
N THR A 383 -3.99 14.37 -22.10
CA THR A 383 -2.58 14.77 -22.13
C THR A 383 -2.28 15.80 -21.05
N GLY A 384 -3.15 16.81 -20.91
CA GLY A 384 -3.07 17.81 -19.84
C GLY A 384 -3.14 17.17 -18.45
N LEU A 385 -4.08 16.24 -18.24
CA LEU A 385 -4.20 15.47 -16.99
C LEU A 385 -2.93 14.65 -16.70
N GLY A 386 -2.37 13.97 -17.70
CA GLY A 386 -1.13 13.20 -17.56
C GLY A 386 0.06 14.06 -17.15
N VAL A 387 0.28 15.20 -17.83
CA VAL A 387 1.32 16.17 -17.48
C VAL A 387 1.11 16.71 -16.06
N PHE A 388 -0.14 17.01 -15.70
CA PHE A 388 -0.52 17.47 -14.38
C PHE A 388 -0.17 16.45 -13.28
N VAL A 389 -0.47 15.16 -13.50
CA VAL A 389 -0.11 14.09 -12.56
C VAL A 389 1.41 13.95 -12.43
N LEU A 390 2.17 14.01 -13.52
CA LEU A 390 3.64 13.99 -13.47
C LEU A 390 4.23 15.16 -12.69
N GLY A 391 3.72 16.37 -12.94
CA GLY A 391 4.09 17.56 -12.17
C GLY A 391 3.77 17.39 -10.68
N SER A 392 2.60 16.84 -10.36
CA SER A 392 2.18 16.56 -8.99
C SER A 392 3.12 15.55 -8.31
N LEU A 393 3.51 14.46 -8.97
CA LEU A 393 4.48 13.49 -8.44
C LEU A 393 5.83 14.15 -8.11
N LEU A 394 6.30 15.06 -8.98
CA LEU A 394 7.52 15.83 -8.73
C LEU A 394 7.38 16.75 -7.52
N VAL A 395 6.27 17.49 -7.40
CA VAL A 395 5.98 18.33 -6.24
C VAL A 395 5.92 17.51 -4.95
N VAL A 396 5.22 16.37 -4.95
CA VAL A 396 5.20 15.46 -3.79
C VAL A 396 6.61 14.99 -3.43
N PHE A 397 7.44 14.68 -4.42
CA PHE A 397 8.84 14.32 -4.16
C PHE A 397 9.63 15.47 -3.53
N LEU A 398 9.48 16.70 -4.03
CA LEU A 398 10.14 17.88 -3.49
C LEU A 398 9.70 18.20 -2.05
N VAL A 399 8.42 18.03 -1.74
CA VAL A 399 7.87 18.26 -0.39
C VAL A 399 8.22 17.10 0.57
N PHE A 400 8.36 15.88 0.05
CA PHE A 400 8.71 14.69 0.84
C PHE A 400 9.93 13.96 0.25
N PRO A 401 11.14 14.53 0.34
CA PRO A 401 12.34 13.94 -0.27
C PRO A 401 12.86 12.67 0.45
N GLY A 402 12.20 12.26 1.53
CA GLY A 402 12.59 11.16 2.42
C GLY A 402 13.41 11.64 3.63
N ASP A 403 13.57 10.76 4.62
CA ASP A 403 14.35 11.06 5.82
C ASP A 403 15.86 11.12 5.49
N PRO A 404 16.63 12.02 6.11
CA PRO A 404 18.09 12.01 5.99
C PRO A 404 18.63 10.68 6.57
N GLN A 405 19.51 10.02 5.82
CA GLN A 405 20.16 8.81 6.32
C GLN A 405 21.14 9.21 7.43
N PRO A 406 21.16 8.49 8.58
CA PRO A 406 22.19 8.67 9.59
C PRO A 406 23.57 8.48 8.93
N ARG A 407 24.47 9.44 9.07
CA ARG A 407 25.86 9.28 8.59
C ARG A 407 26.52 8.18 9.43
N GLU A 408 26.75 7.01 8.82
CA GLU A 408 27.54 5.92 9.43
C GLU A 408 28.99 6.36 9.72
N ASP A 409 29.45 7.44 9.07
CA ASP A 409 30.81 7.96 9.23
C ASP A 409 31.01 8.84 10.48
N ALA A 410 30.01 9.03 11.34
CA ALA A 410 30.26 9.61 12.65
C ALA A 410 31.08 8.58 13.45
N PRO A 411 32.39 8.81 13.71
CA PRO A 411 33.23 7.82 14.34
C PRO A 411 32.60 7.42 15.67
N HIS A 412 32.20 6.15 15.80
CA HIS A 412 31.64 5.55 17.02
C HIS A 412 32.58 5.61 18.25
N GLY A 413 33.70 6.34 18.16
CA GLY A 413 34.74 6.42 19.19
C GLY A 413 34.71 7.67 20.07
N ALA A 414 33.85 8.66 19.84
CA ALA A 414 33.73 9.81 20.73
C ALA A 414 32.44 9.72 21.55
N VAL A 415 32.34 8.71 22.41
CA VAL A 415 31.53 8.88 23.63
C VAL A 415 32.17 10.06 24.35
N PRO A 416 31.45 11.17 24.60
CA PRO A 416 32.00 12.25 25.42
C PRO A 416 32.31 11.64 26.79
N ALA A 417 33.58 11.39 27.04
CA ALA A 417 34.11 11.06 28.35
C ALA A 417 33.96 12.31 29.22
N GLY A 418 32.75 12.57 29.72
CA GLY A 418 32.47 13.81 30.42
C GLY A 418 31.04 13.90 30.90
N GLY A 419 30.83 13.48 32.14
CA GLY A 419 29.75 14.01 32.97
C GLY A 419 28.77 12.99 33.53
N VAL A 420 29.25 12.09 34.38
CA VAL A 420 28.48 11.81 35.60
C VAL A 420 28.50 13.11 36.40
N ARG A 421 27.33 13.75 36.52
CA ARG A 421 27.03 14.65 37.63
C ARG A 421 25.68 14.28 38.19
#